data_AF-A0AAV8YQK3-F1
#
_entry.id   AF-A0AAV8YQK3-F1
#
_cell.length_a   1.000
_cell.length_b   1.000
_cell.length_c   1.000
_cell.angle_alpha   90.00
_cell.angle_beta   90.00
_cell.angle_gamma   90.00
#
_symmetry.space_group_name_H-M   'P 1'
#
loop_
_entity.id
_entity.type
_entity.pdbx_description
1 polymer ?
#
loop_
_entity_poly.entity_id
_entity_poly.type
_entity_poly.pdbx_seq_one_letter_code
_entity_poly.pdbx_strand_id
1 'polypeptide(L)'
;MTSSFKTCRRSDPNLQKCIKKSVEELRPLLTKGIPEFDIPSCEPLYIPEVVIDKGTGAVSLKSLYKDINVYGPSKFVIKHIK
;
A
#
# COMPACT_ATOMS: atom_id res chain seq x y z
N MET A 1 19.90 -7.67 11.93
CA MET A 1 18.76 -7.01 11.26
C MET A 1 18.90 -7.30 9.78
N THR A 2 18.21 -8.31 9.26
CA THR A 2 18.28 -8.69 7.85
C THR A 2 16.93 -8.41 7.22
N SER A 3 16.85 -7.33 6.43
CA SER A 3 15.68 -7.03 5.60
C SER A 3 15.58 -8.10 4.51
N SER A 4 14.89 -9.20 4.83
CA SER A 4 14.82 -10.40 4.00
C SER A 4 13.70 -10.26 2.97
N PHE A 5 13.83 -9.31 2.04
CA PHE A 5 12.96 -9.27 0.86
C PHE A 5 13.13 -10.58 0.09
N LYS A 6 12.08 -11.41 0.13
CA LYS A 6 12.13 -12.70 -0.56
C LYS A 6 12.14 -12.47 -2.06
N THR A 7 13.30 -12.74 -2.66
CA THR A 7 13.50 -12.62 -4.11
C THR A 7 12.91 -13.85 -4.81
N CYS A 8 12.07 -13.62 -5.82
CA CYS A 8 11.50 -14.68 -6.65
C CYS A 8 12.17 -14.71 -8.02
N ARG A 9 12.64 -15.87 -8.46
CA ARG A 9 13.26 -16.05 -9.78
C ARG A 9 12.19 -16.14 -10.86
N ARG A 10 12.36 -15.41 -11.96
CA ARG A 10 11.40 -15.40 -13.08
C ARG A 10 11.21 -16.78 -13.73
N SER A 11 12.21 -17.64 -13.66
CA SER A 11 12.18 -19.01 -14.18
C SER A 11 11.50 -20.02 -13.25
N ASP A 12 11.04 -19.60 -12.06
CA ASP A 12 10.38 -20.49 -11.12
C ASP A 12 9.01 -20.92 -11.68
N PRO A 13 8.74 -22.23 -11.85
CA PRO A 13 7.44 -22.71 -12.33
C PRO A 13 6.29 -22.33 -11.37
N ASN A 14 6.57 -21.99 -10.11
CA ASN A 14 5.63 -21.54 -9.09
C ASN A 14 5.78 -20.06 -8.75
N LEU A 15 6.20 -19.23 -9.71
CA LEU A 15 6.47 -17.80 -9.52
C LEU A 15 5.35 -17.06 -8.78
N GLN A 16 4.08 -17.28 -9.15
CA GLN A 16 2.95 -16.61 -8.49
C GLN A 16 2.86 -16.92 -7.00
N LYS A 17 3.09 -18.18 -6.60
CA LYS A 17 3.10 -18.59 -5.20
C LYS A 17 4.27 -17.96 -4.45
N CYS A 18 5.43 -17.84 -5.11
CA CYS A 18 6.58 -17.16 -4.54
C CYS A 18 6.27 -15.68 -4.28
N ILE A 19 5.76 -14.96 -5.29
CA ILE A 19 5.42 -13.54 -5.18
C ILE A 19 4.38 -13.32 -4.08
N LYS A 20 3.31 -14.13 -4.05
CA LYS A 20 2.29 -14.08 -2.99
C LYS A 20 2.94 -14.18 -1.62
N LYS A 21 3.77 -15.21 -1.39
CA LYS A 21 4.46 -15.40 -0.11
C LYS A 21 5.40 -14.24 0.23
N SER A 22 6.14 -13.71 -0.76
CA SER A 22 7.02 -12.55 -0.56
C SER A 22 6.23 -11.34 -0.07
N VAL A 23 5.12 -10.98 -0.74
CA VAL A 23 4.28 -9.84 -0.35
C VAL A 23 3.67 -10.03 1.04
N GLU A 24 3.25 -11.25 1.39
CA GLU A 24 2.72 -11.57 2.73
C GLU A 24 3.79 -11.41 3.83
N GLU A 25 5.03 -11.81 3.55
CA GLU A 25 6.19 -11.63 4.45
C GLU A 25 6.58 -10.14 4.58
N LEU A 26 6.39 -9.34 3.54
CA LEU A 26 6.59 -7.88 3.58
C LEU A 26 5.51 -7.14 4.37
N ARG A 27 4.28 -7.68 4.48
CA ARG A 27 3.15 -6.98 5.11
C ARG A 27 3.48 -6.34 6.46
N PRO A 28 4.09 -7.00 7.46
CA PRO A 28 4.40 -6.36 8.75
C PRO A 28 5.37 -5.18 8.64
N LEU A 29 6.27 -5.19 7.65
CA LEU A 29 7.17 -4.07 7.38
C LEU A 29 6.38 -2.91 6.78
N LEU A 30 5.53 -3.18 5.79
CA LEU A 30 4.67 -2.16 5.18
C LEU A 30 3.68 -1.56 6.19
N THR A 31 3.14 -2.37 7.11
CA THR A 31 2.25 -1.90 8.18
C THR A 31 2.93 -0.85 9.07
N LYS A 32 4.24 -0.98 9.33
CA LYS A 32 4.99 -0.04 10.18
C LYS A 32 5.68 1.08 9.39
N GLY A 33 5.90 0.86 8.10
CA GLY A 33 6.79 1.66 7.27
C GLY A 33 8.23 1.14 7.34
N ILE A 34 9.03 1.58 6.37
CA ILE A 34 10.45 1.24 6.25
C ILE A 34 11.23 2.56 6.08
N PRO A 35 11.60 3.22 7.19
CA PRO A 35 12.23 4.55 7.15
C PRO A 35 13.56 4.59 6.39
N GLU A 36 14.31 3.48 6.37
CA GLU A 36 15.58 3.39 5.64
C GLU A 36 15.41 3.52 4.10
N PHE A 37 14.18 3.38 3.59
CA PHE A 37 13.83 3.51 2.18
C PHE A 37 12.76 4.59 1.93
N ASP A 38 12.53 5.49 2.88
CA ASP A 38 11.46 6.51 2.81
C ASP A 38 10.06 5.94 2.54
N ILE A 39 9.81 4.70 3.00
CA ILE A 39 8.49 4.06 2.88
C ILE A 39 7.69 4.40 4.14
N PRO A 40 6.58 5.17 4.03
CA PRO A 40 5.77 5.52 5.17
C PRO A 40 4.97 4.33 5.70
N SER A 41 4.42 4.47 6.91
CA SER A 41 3.48 3.50 7.45
C SER A 41 2.25 3.37 6.57
N CYS A 42 1.85 2.12 6.25
CA CYS A 42 0.57 1.84 5.60
C CYS A 42 -0.59 1.76 6.60
N GLU A 43 -0.34 1.84 7.92
CA GLU A 43 -1.38 1.76 8.96
C GLU A 43 -0.97 2.48 10.27
N PRO A 44 -1.59 3.61 10.64
CA PRO A 44 -2.41 4.43 9.76
C PRO A 44 -1.57 4.98 8.61
N LEU A 45 -2.15 5.02 7.41
CA LEU A 45 -1.59 5.80 6.32
C LEU A 45 -1.98 7.27 6.52
N TYR A 46 -0.99 8.09 6.84
CA TYR A 46 -1.16 9.53 7.00
C TYR A 46 -1.09 10.24 5.64
N ILE A 47 -2.13 11.01 5.33
CA ILE A 47 -2.20 11.83 4.12
C ILE A 47 -2.37 13.29 4.55
N PRO A 48 -1.37 14.16 4.29
CA PRO A 48 -1.40 15.55 4.73
C PRO A 48 -2.58 16.34 4.14
N GLU A 49 -2.89 16.09 2.87
CA GLU A 49 -3.94 16.81 2.16
C GLU A 49 -4.56 15.97 1.04
N VAL A 50 -5.89 16.02 0.90
CA VAL A 50 -6.63 15.51 -0.25
C VAL A 50 -7.61 16.58 -0.72
N VAL A 51 -7.56 16.89 -2.01
CA VAL A 51 -8.55 17.74 -2.68
C VAL A 51 -9.51 16.84 -3.43
N ILE A 52 -10.80 16.92 -3.10
CA ILE A 52 -11.87 16.28 -3.86
C ILE A 52 -12.59 17.36 -4.64
N ASP A 53 -12.44 17.33 -5.96
CA ASP A 53 -13.11 18.24 -6.87
C ASP A 53 -14.07 17.42 -7.75
N LYS A 54 -15.36 17.46 -7.41
CA LYS A 54 -16.43 16.87 -8.21
C LYS A 54 -17.17 18.00 -8.91
N GLY A 55 -16.60 18.44 -10.02
CA GLY A 55 -17.21 19.40 -10.94
C GLY A 55 -17.72 18.71 -12.20
N THR A 56 -19.03 18.46 -12.27
CA THR A 56 -19.88 18.54 -13.48
C THR A 56 -21.32 18.17 -13.09
N GLY A 57 -22.24 19.14 -13.09
CA GLY A 57 -23.66 18.97 -12.76
C GLY A 57 -24.28 20.24 -12.17
N ALA A 58 -25.52 20.16 -11.69
CA ALA A 58 -26.21 21.28 -11.02
C ALA A 58 -25.62 21.66 -9.64
N VAL A 59 -24.73 20.82 -9.10
CA VAL A 59 -24.00 21.05 -7.85
C VAL A 59 -22.50 20.89 -8.12
N SER A 60 -21.73 21.93 -7.83
CA SER A 60 -20.26 21.88 -7.80
C SER A 60 -19.78 21.65 -6.37
N LEU A 61 -19.05 20.55 -6.14
CA LEU A 61 -18.46 20.26 -4.82
C LEU A 61 -16.94 20.30 -4.91
N LYS A 62 -16.34 21.24 -4.18
CA LYS A 62 -14.90 21.28 -3.91
C LYS A 62 -14.68 21.11 -2.41
N SER A 63 -13.94 20.08 -2.04
CA SER A 63 -13.67 19.74 -0.63
C SER A 63 -12.18 19.56 -0.41
N LEU A 64 -11.69 20.10 0.70
CA LEU A 64 -10.30 20.03 1.15
C LEU A 64 -10.26 19.27 2.47
N TYR A 65 -9.53 18.17 2.50
CA TYR A 65 -9.33 17.36 3.70
C TYR A 65 -7.85 17.44 4.08
N LYS A 66 -7.57 17.65 5.36
CA LYS A 66 -6.21 17.72 5.90
C LYS A 66 -6.03 16.72 7.02
N ASP A 67 -4.79 16.32 7.26
CA ASP A 67 -4.38 15.47 8.37
C ASP A 67 -5.18 14.15 8.47
N ILE A 68 -5.33 13.47 7.33
CA ILE A 68 -6.16 12.28 7.21
C ILE A 68 -5.37 11.05 7.66
N ASN A 69 -5.94 10.26 8.56
CA ASN A 69 -5.44 8.93 8.91
C ASN A 69 -6.34 7.86 8.29
N VAL A 70 -5.79 7.07 7.37
CA VAL A 70 -6.49 5.98 6.69
C VAL A 70 -6.14 4.64 7.35
N TYR A 71 -7.16 3.85 7.66
CA TYR A 71 -7.04 2.53 8.27
C TYR A 71 -7.61 1.44 7.37
N GLY A 72 -7.01 0.25 7.40
CA GLY A 72 -7.39 -0.90 6.58
C GLY A 72 -6.46 -1.29 5.42
N PRO A 73 -5.66 -0.40 4.78
CA PRO A 73 -4.78 -0.77 3.67
C PRO A 73 -3.82 -1.93 3.99
N SER A 74 -3.34 -2.03 5.24
CA SER A 74 -2.47 -3.14 5.66
C SER A 74 -3.13 -4.52 5.59
N LYS A 75 -4.46 -4.60 5.58
CA LYS A 75 -5.25 -5.84 5.54
C LYS A 75 -5.62 -6.27 4.11
N PHE A 76 -4.87 -5.82 3.11
CA PHE A 76 -5.12 -6.17 1.71
C PHE A 76 -5.15 -7.69 1.48
N VAL A 77 -5.98 -8.11 0.51
CA VAL A 77 -6.01 -9.50 0.03
C VAL A 77 -5.60 -9.54 -1.43
N ILE A 78 -4.58 -10.33 -1.73
CA ILE A 78 -4.06 -10.49 -3.09
C ILE A 78 -5.06 -11.32 -3.91
N LYS A 79 -5.72 -10.68 -4.88
CA LYS A 79 -6.69 -11.33 -5.76
C LYS A 79 -6.05 -11.94 -7.01
N HIS A 80 -5.14 -11.21 -7.67
CA HIS A 80 -4.50 -11.64 -8.91
C HIS A 80 -3.02 -11.23 -8.92
N ILE A 81 -2.17 -12.12 -9.44
CA ILE A 81 -0.76 -11.87 -9.75
C ILE A 81 -0.62 -12.19 -11.25
N LYS A 82 -0.20 -11.21 -12.04
CA LYS A 82 0.06 -11.38 -13.47
C LYS A 82 1.53 -11.66 -13.70
#